data_AF-A0A963NY90-F1
#
_entry.id   AF-A0A963NY90-F1
#
_cell.length_a   1.000
_cell.length_b   1.000
_cell.length_c   1.000
_cell.angle_alpha   90.00
_cell.angle_beta   90.00
_cell.angle_gamma   90.00
#
_symmetry.space_group_name_H-M   'P 1'
#
loop_
_entity.id
_entity.type
_entity.pdbx_description
1 polymer ?
#
loop_
_entity_poly.entity_id
_entity_poly.type
_entity_poly.pdbx_seq_one_letter_code
_entity_poly.pdbx_strand_id
1 'polypeptide(L)' 'RIRTYNFPQGRVTDHRINLTLYKLDQVMAGEALDEVVSALIAEDQAARLAELA' A
#
# COMPACT_ATOMS: atom_id res chain seq x y z
N ARG A 1 -2.34 12.93 3.91
CA ARG A 1 -2.04 11.78 4.81
C ARG A 1 -1.70 10.58 3.94
N ILE A 2 -0.53 9.96 4.09
CA ILE A 2 -0.08 8.89 3.16
C ILE A 2 -0.64 7.52 3.57
N ARG A 3 -0.52 7.12 4.84
CA ARG A 3 -1.05 5.85 5.36
C ARG A 3 -1.86 6.04 6.64
N THR A 4 -2.68 5.05 6.95
CA THR A 4 -3.38 4.91 8.23
C THR A 4 -3.19 3.48 8.74
N TYR A 5 -2.61 3.34 9.92
CA TYR A 5 -2.48 2.07 10.63
C TYR A 5 -3.57 2.02 11.70
N ASN A 6 -4.47 1.04 11.62
CA ASN A 6 -5.58 0.87 12.56
C ASN A 6 -5.37 -0.44 13.32
N PHE A 7 -4.78 -0.31 14.51
CA PHE A 7 -4.46 -1.44 15.39
C PHE A 7 -5.69 -2.21 15.88
N PRO A 8 -6.77 -1.56 16.36
CA PRO A 8 -7.97 -2.29 16.80
C PRO A 8 -8.61 -3.17 15.71
N GLN A 9 -8.47 -2.79 14.44
CA GLN A 9 -9.04 -3.50 13.30
C GLN A 9 -7.99 -4.27 12.48
N GLY A 10 -6.73 -4.30 12.94
CA GLY A 10 -5.64 -5.03 12.29
C GLY A 10 -5.38 -4.64 10.83
N ARG A 11 -5.69 -3.40 10.42
CA ARG A 11 -5.54 -2.97 9.02
C ARG A 11 -4.54 -1.84 8.82
N VAL A 12 -3.95 -1.81 7.63
CA VAL A 12 -3.26 -0.64 7.08
C VAL A 12 -3.96 -0.19 5.81
N THR A 13 -4.17 1.11 5.67
CA THR A 13 -4.70 1.75 4.46
C THR A 13 -3.67 2.71 3.90
N ASP A 14 -3.28 2.55 2.64
CA ASP A 14 -2.48 3.50 1.88
C ASP A 14 -3.39 4.37 1.00
N HIS A 15 -3.39 5.67 1.26
CA HIS A 15 -4.28 6.64 0.60
C HIS A 15 -3.74 7.11 -0.74
N ARG A 16 -2.49 6.78 -1.11
CA ARG A 16 -1.95 7.15 -2.43
C ARG A 16 -2.65 6.39 -3.55
N ILE A 17 -3.02 5.14 -3.26
CA ILE A 17 -3.57 4.19 -4.23
C ILE A 17 -4.87 3.53 -3.73
N ASN A 18 -5.45 4.06 -2.64
CA ASN A 18 -6.63 3.51 -1.97
C ASN A 18 -6.54 2.01 -1.62
N LEU A 19 -5.34 1.52 -1.31
CA LEU A 19 -5.10 0.12 -0.93
C LEU A 19 -5.40 -0.08 0.56
N THR A 20 -6.14 -1.13 0.90
CA THR A 20 -6.35 -1.55 2.30
C THR A 20 -5.95 -3.01 2.49
N LEU A 21 -5.07 -3.27 3.44
CA LEU A 21 -4.64 -4.61 3.84
C LEU A 21 -5.07 -4.92 5.28
N TYR A 22 -5.65 -6.10 5.50
CA TYR A 22 -6.09 -6.61 6.81
C TYR A 22 -5.04 -7.51 7.47
N LYS A 23 -3.78 -7.11 7.36
CA LYS A 23 -2.63 -7.87 7.87
C LYS A 23 -1.59 -6.94 8.45
N LEU A 24 -2.04 -6.00 9.27
CA LEU A 24 -1.20 -4.98 9.92
C LEU A 24 -0.01 -5.61 10.63
N ASP A 25 -0.21 -6.69 11.39
CA ASP A 25 0.85 -7.33 12.16
C ASP A 25 1.98 -7.85 11.25
N GLN A 26 1.63 -8.46 10.11
CA GLN A 26 2.60 -8.93 9.13
C GLN A 26 3.30 -7.77 8.41
N VAL A 27 2.60 -6.66 8.16
CA VAL A 27 3.21 -5.45 7.58
C VAL A 27 4.18 -4.81 8.57
N MET A 28 3.84 -4.79 9.86
CA MET A 28 4.70 -4.25 10.92
C MET A 28 5.90 -5.16 11.23
N ALA A 29 5.73 -6.48 11.08
CA ALA A 29 6.81 -7.46 11.17
C ALA A 29 7.74 -7.46 9.94
N GLY A 30 7.35 -6.80 8.85
CA GLY A 30 8.10 -6.68 7.60
C GLY A 30 7.80 -7.77 6.56
N GLU A 31 7.14 -8.86 6.94
CA GLU A 31 6.81 -9.99 6.07
C GLU A 31 5.89 -9.60 4.90
N ALA A 32 4.92 -8.72 5.15
CA ALA A 32 3.95 -8.27 4.15
C ALA A 32 4.21 -6.83 3.66
N LEU A 33 5.36 -6.25 3.99
CA LEU A 33 5.70 -4.88 3.57
C LEU A 33 5.94 -4.81 2.05
N ASP A 34 6.54 -5.85 1.48
CA ASP A 34 6.84 -5.94 0.05
C ASP A 34 5.57 -5.89 -0.81
N GLU A 35 4.43 -6.41 -0.32
CA GLU A 35 3.16 -6.31 -1.02
C GLU A 35 2.69 -4.86 -1.17
N VAL A 36 2.82 -4.05 -0.09
CA VAL A 36 2.47 -2.63 -0.12
C VAL A 36 3.39 -1.87 -1.08
N VAL A 37 4.68 -2.17 -1.04
CA VAL A 37 5.69 -1.51 -1.90
C VAL A 37 5.46 -1.85 -3.36
N SER A 38 5.23 -3.13 -3.67
CA SER A 38 5.00 -3.61 -5.04
C SER A 38 3.75 -2.98 -5.65
N ALA A 39 2.66 -2.87 -4.88
CA ALA A 39 1.43 -2.22 -5.34
C ALA A 39 1.66 -0.73 -5.68
N LEU A 40 2.44 -0.02 -4.86
CA LEU A 40 2.77 1.38 -5.11
C LEU A 40 3.65 1.58 -6.35
N ILE A 41 4.62 0.69 -6.57
CA ILE A 41 5.47 0.73 -7.76
C ILE A 41 4.65 0.46 -9.02
N ALA A 42 3.76 -0.54 -8.99
CA ALA A 42 2.91 -0.88 -10.11
C ALA A 42 1.99 0.29 -10.51
N GLU A 43 1.39 0.97 -9.53
CA GLU A 43 0.56 2.15 -9.79
C GLU A 43 1.38 3.31 -10.37
N ASP A 44 2.57 3.59 -9.81
CA ASP A 44 3.45 4.64 -10.33
C ASP A 44 3.89 4.36 -11.77
N GLN A 45 4.22 3.11 -12.10
CA GLN A 45 4.55 2.69 -13.46
C GLN A 45 3.37 2.85 -14.41
N ALA A 46 2.16 2.45 -14.00
CA ALA A 46 0.96 2.61 -14.80
C ALA A 46 0.64 4.10 -15.06
N ALA A 47 0.78 4.95 -14.05
CA ALA A 47 0.58 6.39 -14.18
C ALA A 47 1.59 7.02 -15.16
N ARG A 48 2.87 6.67 -15.06
CA ARG A 48 3.91 7.16 -16.00
C ARG A 48 3.67 6.70 -17.43
N LEU A 49 3.22 5.46 -17.63
CA LEU A 49 2.89 4.96 -18.97
C LEU A 49 1.68 5.69 -19.56
N ALA A 50 0.70 6.04 -18.73
CA ALA A 50 -0.46 6.82 -19.17
C ALA A 50 -0.11 8.27 -19.55
N GLU A 51 0.91 8.89 -18.94
CA GLU A 51 1.38 10.22 -19.33
C GLU A 51 2.16 10.25 -20.66
N LEU A 52 2.70 9.10 -21.09
CA LEU A 52 3.46 8.97 -22.33
C LEU A 52 2.58 8.64 -23.56
N ALA A 53 1.32 8.29 -23.35
CA ALA A 53 0.36 7.87 -24.38
C ALA A 53 -0.51 9.06 -24.85
#